data_AF-A0A3P6HC49-F1
#
_entry.id   AF-A0A3P6HC49-F1
#
_cell.length_a   1.000
_cell.length_b   1.000
_cell.length_c   1.000
_cell.angle_alpha   90.00
_cell.angle_beta   90.00
_cell.angle_gamma   90.00
#
_symmetry.space_group_name_H-M   'P 1'
#
loop_
_entity.id
_entity.type
_entity.pdbx_description
1 polymer ?
#
loop_
_entity_poly.entity_id
_entity_poly.type
_entity_poly.pdbx_seq_one_letter_code
_entity_poly.pdbx_strand_id
1 'polypeptide(L)'
;MSSTSLVLTLASPLFSRRPVSARVALKKNTTTTEPSVKFRRRCSGKEEVLLEGMPPEYYDDEWQARQREKTKELRRMQREEEEEEERKIEEYREIGLRLKEFPEEDLRKARKLVSSFITAAEEVEERIEEAAEKGELDELVLMIIWNRLDLARRDDEKDAIRSLDLLYRRVETEILKRQASPAMKLLNDLLNMHDGFGDDAWLKDCRKRMAETFPRKTLQHSNATRFRH
;
A
#
# COMPACT_ATOMS: atom_id res chain seq x y z
N MET A 1 41.61 12.70 30.34
CA MET A 1 40.23 13.02 29.95
C MET A 1 39.51 11.70 29.75
N SER A 2 38.58 11.41 30.65
CA SER A 2 37.95 10.11 30.86
C SER A 2 36.74 9.97 29.94
N SER A 3 36.76 9.02 29.01
CA SER A 3 35.60 8.71 28.16
C SER A 3 34.73 7.68 28.84
N THR A 4 33.57 8.12 29.33
CA THR A 4 32.48 7.28 29.82
C THR A 4 31.69 6.71 28.65
N SER A 5 31.64 5.37 28.55
CA SER A 5 30.77 4.65 27.63
C SER A 5 29.43 4.37 28.33
N LEU A 6 28.35 4.97 27.85
CA LEU A 6 26.98 4.69 28.28
C LEU A 6 26.40 3.62 27.36
N VAL A 7 26.29 2.39 27.86
CA VAL A 7 25.60 1.28 27.20
C VAL A 7 24.10 1.42 27.50
N LEU A 8 23.33 1.85 26.50
CA LEU A 8 21.87 1.91 26.56
C LEU A 8 21.28 0.52 26.30
N THR A 9 20.69 -0.05 27.35
CA THR A 9 19.93 -1.30 27.35
C THR A 9 18.57 -1.08 26.67
N LEU A 10 18.32 -1.74 25.53
CA LEU A 10 17.00 -1.76 24.88
C LEU A 10 16.16 -2.91 25.45
N ALA A 11 15.15 -2.57 26.25
CA ALA A 11 14.11 -3.49 26.70
C ALA A 11 13.04 -3.65 25.62
N SER A 12 12.70 -4.89 25.26
CA SER A 12 11.61 -5.24 24.35
C SER A 12 10.28 -5.35 25.11
N PRO A 13 9.17 -4.74 24.66
CA PRO A 13 7.85 -5.06 25.17
C PRO A 13 7.23 -6.22 24.38
N LEU A 14 7.27 -7.43 24.96
CA LEU A 14 6.46 -8.56 24.54
C LEU A 14 5.02 -8.36 25.03
N PHE A 15 4.13 -7.90 24.14
CA PHE A 15 2.68 -7.99 24.37
C PHE A 15 2.18 -9.39 23.99
N SER A 16 2.05 -10.26 24.99
CA SER A 16 1.25 -11.49 24.89
C SER A 16 0.37 -11.57 26.14
N ARG A 17 -0.89 -11.12 26.02
CA ARG A 17 -1.92 -11.30 27.05
C ARG A 17 -2.86 -12.40 26.63
N ARG A 18 -2.69 -13.58 27.23
CA ARG A 18 -3.72 -14.62 27.33
C ARG A 18 -4.58 -14.35 28.58
N PRO A 19 -5.92 -14.45 28.52
CA PRO A 19 -6.73 -14.32 29.72
C PRO A 19 -6.66 -15.60 30.57
N VAL A 20 -6.25 -15.43 31.83
CA VAL A 20 -6.27 -16.44 32.89
C VAL A 20 -7.69 -16.50 33.47
N SER A 21 -8.28 -17.70 33.46
CA SER A 21 -9.53 -18.01 34.14
C SER A 21 -9.29 -18.08 35.65
N ALA A 22 -9.73 -17.05 36.39
CA ALA A 22 -9.72 -17.04 37.84
C ALA A 22 -11.18 -17.04 38.34
N ARG A 23 -11.61 -18.20 38.85
CA ARG A 23 -12.88 -18.35 39.58
C ARG A 23 -12.74 -17.64 40.92
N VAL A 24 -13.40 -16.50 41.08
CA VAL A 24 -13.56 -15.84 42.39
C VAL A 24 -14.82 -16.37 43.04
N ALA A 25 -14.64 -17.02 44.18
CA ALA A 25 -15.71 -17.56 45.02
C ALA A 25 -16.52 -16.41 45.63
N LEU A 26 -17.82 -16.39 45.33
CA LEU A 26 -18.79 -15.45 45.91
C LEU A 26 -19.09 -15.87 47.36
N LYS A 27 -18.52 -15.14 48.32
CA LYS A 27 -18.91 -15.22 49.73
C LYS A 27 -20.30 -14.63 49.91
N LYS A 28 -21.25 -15.45 50.38
CA LYS A 28 -22.58 -15.03 50.80
C LYS A 28 -22.47 -14.34 52.16
N ASN A 29 -22.72 -13.04 52.18
CA ASN A 29 -22.94 -12.24 53.38
C ASN A 29 -24.46 -12.15 53.62
N THR A 30 -24.90 -12.81 54.68
CA THR A 30 -26.24 -12.68 55.26
C THR A 30 -26.31 -11.36 56.03
N THR A 31 -27.09 -10.40 55.55
CA THR A 31 -27.45 -9.19 56.30
C THR A 31 -28.93 -9.24 56.68
N THR A 32 -29.11 -9.55 57.97
CA THR A 32 -30.08 -9.02 58.93
C THR A 32 -31.17 -8.10 58.39
N THR A 33 -32.40 -8.57 58.55
CA THR A 33 -33.67 -7.86 58.43
C THR A 33 -33.80 -6.78 59.51
N GLU A 34 -33.95 -5.51 59.12
CA GLU A 34 -34.43 -4.41 59.96
C GLU A 34 -35.36 -3.51 59.12
N PRO A 35 -36.33 -2.81 59.72
CA PRO A 35 -37.61 -2.52 59.08
C PRO A 35 -37.58 -1.31 58.14
N SER A 36 -38.26 -1.48 56.99
CA SER A 36 -38.56 -0.46 56.00
C SER A 36 -39.41 0.67 56.62
N VAL A 37 -38.78 1.82 56.84
CA VAL A 37 -39.48 3.07 57.20
C VAL A 37 -39.98 3.72 55.92
N LYS A 38 -41.27 3.52 55.63
CA LYS A 38 -41.96 4.11 54.49
C LYS A 38 -42.25 5.59 54.74
N PHE A 39 -41.54 6.49 54.06
CA PHE A 39 -41.91 7.91 54.05
C PHE A 39 -42.94 8.18 52.96
N ARG A 40 -44.19 8.41 53.36
CA ARG A 40 -45.30 8.74 52.46
C ARG A 40 -45.25 10.24 52.12
N ARG A 41 -44.76 10.60 50.93
CA ARG A 41 -45.02 11.93 50.35
C ARG A 41 -46.27 11.84 49.48
N ARG A 42 -47.34 12.54 49.87
CA ARG A 42 -48.61 12.54 49.16
C ARG A 42 -48.58 13.65 48.10
N CYS A 43 -48.31 13.30 46.84
CA CYS A 43 -48.63 14.12 45.68
C CYS A 43 -49.32 13.23 44.63
N SER A 44 -50.51 13.65 44.20
CA SER A 44 -51.32 13.15 43.08
C SER A 44 -50.85 11.88 42.33
N GLY A 45 -51.44 10.74 42.69
CA GLY A 45 -52.06 9.85 41.70
C GLY A 45 -51.26 8.73 41.02
N LYS A 46 -49.95 8.58 41.22
CA LYS A 46 -49.21 7.40 40.75
C LYS A 46 -48.17 6.97 41.79
N GLU A 47 -48.42 5.84 42.42
CA GLU A 47 -47.51 5.22 43.39
C GLU A 47 -46.38 4.54 42.62
N GLU A 48 -45.41 5.33 42.16
CA GLU A 48 -44.19 4.81 41.54
C GLU A 48 -43.28 4.27 42.65
N VAL A 49 -43.06 2.96 42.63
CA VAL A 49 -42.16 2.26 43.53
C VAL A 49 -40.74 2.72 43.20
N LEU A 50 -40.28 3.77 43.86
CA LEU A 50 -38.88 4.22 43.83
C LEU A 50 -38.01 3.06 44.36
N LEU A 51 -37.25 2.44 43.46
CA LEU A 51 -36.19 1.49 43.79
C LEU A 51 -35.16 2.20 44.68
N GLU A 52 -35.07 1.75 45.93
CA GLU A 52 -34.22 2.31 46.97
C GLU A 52 -32.74 2.16 46.60
N GLY A 53 -32.01 3.28 46.55
CA GLY A 53 -30.57 3.35 46.24
C GLY A 53 -30.21 3.87 44.84
N MET A 54 -31.19 4.16 43.97
CA MET A 54 -30.93 4.75 42.65
C MET A 54 -30.90 6.29 42.74
N PRO A 55 -29.94 6.98 42.09
CA PRO A 55 -29.87 8.45 42.09
C PRO A 55 -31.19 9.10 41.64
N PRO A 56 -31.62 10.23 42.26
CA PRO A 56 -32.88 10.90 41.92
C PRO A 56 -33.03 11.25 40.43
N GLU A 57 -31.92 11.57 39.78
CA GLU A 57 -31.82 11.93 38.37
C GLU A 57 -32.21 10.76 37.45
N TYR A 58 -32.17 9.52 37.96
CA TYR A 58 -32.60 8.35 37.20
C TYR A 58 -34.11 8.33 36.93
N TYR A 59 -34.92 9.01 37.75
CA TYR A 59 -36.38 9.09 37.58
C TYR A 59 -36.80 10.30 36.74
N ASP A 60 -35.86 11.17 36.35
CA ASP A 60 -36.14 12.26 35.43
C ASP A 60 -36.21 11.71 34.00
N ASP A 61 -37.40 11.74 33.41
CA ASP A 61 -37.65 11.27 32.04
C ASP A 61 -36.72 11.95 31.01
N GLU A 62 -36.40 13.24 31.24
CA GLU A 62 -35.45 13.99 30.41
C GLU A 62 -34.01 13.47 30.56
N TRP A 63 -33.60 13.08 31.76
CA TRP A 63 -32.28 12.52 32.01
C TRP A 63 -32.15 11.13 31.38
N GLN A 64 -33.17 10.28 31.54
CA GLN A 64 -33.22 8.98 30.87
C GLN A 64 -33.22 9.12 29.33
N ALA A 65 -33.96 10.09 28.80
CA ALA A 65 -33.97 10.39 27.37
C ALA A 65 -32.59 10.80 26.86
N ARG A 66 -31.88 11.68 27.58
CA ARG A 66 -30.50 12.08 27.27
C ARG A 66 -29.52 10.91 27.33
N GLN A 67 -29.68 9.95 28.25
CA GLN A 67 -28.84 8.75 28.28
C GLN A 67 -29.10 7.83 27.07
N ARG A 68 -30.38 7.66 26.68
CA ARG A 68 -30.75 6.88 25.48
C ARG A 68 -30.23 7.54 24.22
N GLU A 69 -30.32 8.86 24.13
CA GLU A 69 -29.78 9.66 23.02
C GLU A 69 -28.26 9.51 22.92
N LYS A 70 -27.52 9.72 24.02
CA LYS A 70 -26.06 9.50 24.08
C LYS A 70 -25.64 8.10 23.63
N THR A 71 -26.40 7.08 24.03
CA THR A 71 -26.13 5.70 23.62
C THR A 71 -26.39 5.47 22.12
N LYS A 72 -27.42 6.12 21.56
CA LYS A 72 -27.71 6.07 20.11
C LYS A 72 -26.66 6.82 19.30
N GLU A 73 -26.23 7.98 19.77
CA GLU A 73 -25.14 8.76 19.16
C GLU A 73 -23.84 7.96 19.14
N LEU A 74 -23.46 7.34 20.26
CA LEU A 74 -22.24 6.54 20.34
C LEU A 74 -22.30 5.34 19.37
N ARG A 75 -23.43 4.65 19.27
CA ARG A 75 -23.62 3.56 18.30
C ARG A 75 -23.62 4.03 16.85
N ARG A 76 -24.09 5.26 16.60
CA ARG A 76 -24.05 5.88 15.28
C ARG A 76 -22.60 6.18 14.89
N MET A 77 -21.83 6.79 15.79
CA MET A 77 -20.40 7.05 15.57
C MET A 77 -19.63 5.75 15.33
N GLN A 78 -19.87 4.70 16.12
CA GLN A 78 -19.25 3.38 15.93
C GLN A 78 -19.58 2.77 14.56
N ARG A 79 -20.85 2.85 14.14
CA ARG A 79 -21.25 2.37 12.82
C ARG A 79 -20.59 3.16 11.70
N GLU A 80 -20.57 4.49 11.82
CA GLU A 80 -19.93 5.35 10.83
C GLU A 80 -18.44 5.01 10.72
N GLU A 81 -17.74 4.82 11.85
CA GLU A 81 -16.34 4.37 11.92
C GLU A 81 -16.13 2.99 11.28
N GLU A 82 -16.96 1.99 11.63
CA GLU A 82 -16.95 0.65 11.03
C GLU A 82 -17.14 0.72 9.51
N GLU A 83 -18.06 1.56 9.02
CA GLU A 83 -18.28 1.76 7.58
C GLU A 83 -17.07 2.42 6.89
N GLU A 84 -16.35 3.33 7.57
CA GLU A 84 -15.12 3.92 7.01
C GLU A 84 -13.99 2.89 6.94
N GLU A 85 -13.86 2.05 7.97
CA GLU A 85 -12.90 0.96 8.01
C GLU A 85 -13.21 -0.07 6.91
N GLU A 86 -14.47 -0.45 6.73
CA GLU A 86 -14.91 -1.35 5.66
C GLU A 86 -14.60 -0.78 4.27
N ARG A 87 -14.89 0.52 4.03
CA ARG A 87 -14.51 1.19 2.77
C ARG A 87 -13.01 1.09 2.53
N LYS A 88 -12.21 1.40 3.55
CA LYS A 88 -10.75 1.32 3.48
C LYS A 88 -10.30 -0.12 3.16
N ILE A 89 -10.83 -1.13 3.84
CA ILE A 89 -10.50 -2.54 3.61
C ILE A 89 -10.82 -2.98 2.18
N GLU A 90 -12.01 -2.63 1.67
CA GLU A 90 -12.42 -3.01 0.32
C GLU A 90 -11.51 -2.37 -0.74
N GLU A 91 -11.11 -1.12 -0.53
CA GLU A 91 -10.13 -0.48 -1.39
C GLU A 91 -8.79 -1.25 -1.42
N TYR A 92 -8.22 -1.68 -0.27
CA TYR A 92 -6.97 -2.46 -0.26
C TYR A 92 -7.14 -3.82 -0.94
N ARG A 93 -8.32 -4.42 -0.79
CA ARG A 93 -8.68 -5.68 -1.44
C ARG A 93 -8.71 -5.55 -2.96
N GLU A 94 -9.22 -4.45 -3.49
CA GLU A 94 -9.25 -4.15 -4.92
C GLU A 94 -7.83 -4.16 -5.52
N ILE A 95 -6.87 -3.48 -4.88
CA ILE A 95 -5.46 -3.47 -5.31
C ILE A 95 -4.90 -4.90 -5.35
N GLY A 96 -5.19 -5.71 -4.32
CA GLY A 96 -4.73 -7.09 -4.22
C GLY A 96 -5.28 -8.02 -5.31
N LEU A 97 -6.47 -7.72 -5.84
CA LEU A 97 -7.11 -8.52 -6.89
C LEU A 97 -6.58 -8.25 -8.29
N ARG A 98 -6.00 -7.07 -8.57
CA ARG A 98 -5.50 -6.67 -9.92
C ARG A 98 -4.48 -7.64 -10.52
N LEU A 99 -3.68 -8.30 -9.68
CA LEU A 99 -2.64 -9.23 -10.13
C LEU A 99 -3.09 -10.70 -10.15
N LYS A 100 -4.32 -11.00 -9.74
CA LYS A 100 -4.80 -12.39 -9.57
C LYS A 100 -4.93 -13.14 -10.90
N GLU A 101 -5.00 -12.43 -12.02
CA GLU A 101 -5.19 -12.99 -13.36
C GLU A 101 -3.88 -13.48 -14.00
N PHE A 102 -2.72 -13.11 -13.45
CA PHE A 102 -1.41 -13.48 -13.99
C PHE A 102 -0.87 -14.79 -13.39
N PRO A 103 -0.06 -15.56 -14.12
CA PRO A 103 0.61 -16.75 -13.59
C PRO A 103 1.43 -16.44 -12.33
N GLU A 104 1.28 -17.25 -11.29
CA GLU A 104 1.96 -17.03 -10.00
C GLU A 104 3.49 -17.05 -10.11
N GLU A 105 4.03 -17.84 -11.04
CA GLU A 105 5.47 -17.94 -11.29
C GLU A 105 6.05 -16.62 -11.79
N ASP A 106 5.39 -15.98 -12.75
CA ASP A 106 5.82 -14.72 -13.35
C ASP A 106 5.68 -13.59 -12.35
N LEU A 107 4.57 -13.58 -11.60
CA LEU A 107 4.39 -12.66 -10.47
C LEU A 107 5.49 -12.82 -9.41
N ARG A 108 5.91 -14.04 -9.11
CA ARG A 108 6.98 -14.29 -8.12
C ARG A 108 8.32 -13.78 -8.63
N LYS A 109 8.65 -14.02 -9.91
CA LYS A 109 9.88 -13.50 -10.54
C LYS A 109 9.88 -11.97 -10.55
N ALA A 110 8.80 -11.35 -11.02
CA ALA A 110 8.68 -9.90 -11.10
C ALA A 110 8.69 -9.25 -9.71
N ARG A 111 8.01 -9.84 -8.69
CA ARG A 111 8.11 -9.36 -7.30
C ARG A 111 9.53 -9.43 -6.75
N LYS A 112 10.26 -10.51 -7.05
CA LYS A 112 11.66 -10.67 -6.62
C LYS A 112 12.54 -9.62 -7.28
N LEU A 113 12.32 -9.33 -8.56
CA LEU A 113 13.04 -8.31 -9.31
C LEU A 113 12.79 -6.91 -8.75
N VAL A 114 11.52 -6.52 -8.56
CA VAL A 114 11.16 -5.22 -7.94
C VAL A 114 11.75 -5.08 -6.54
N SER A 115 11.69 -6.14 -5.73
CA SER A 115 12.32 -6.13 -4.41
C SER A 115 13.84 -5.95 -4.51
N SER A 116 14.50 -6.58 -5.50
CA SER A 116 15.94 -6.41 -5.71
C SER A 116 16.32 -4.96 -6.08
N PHE A 117 15.50 -4.27 -6.88
CA PHE A 117 15.70 -2.86 -7.21
C PHE A 117 15.63 -1.97 -5.97
N ILE A 118 14.61 -2.18 -5.14
CA ILE A 118 14.44 -1.40 -3.90
C ILE A 118 15.60 -1.63 -2.93
N THR A 119 16.10 -2.87 -2.84
CA THR A 119 17.24 -3.20 -1.97
C THR A 119 18.58 -2.69 -2.52
N ALA A 120 18.72 -2.54 -3.84
CA ALA A 120 19.95 -2.10 -4.49
C ALA A 120 20.33 -0.63 -4.20
N ALA A 121 19.37 0.20 -3.75
CA ALA A 121 19.57 1.60 -3.38
C ALA A 121 20.36 2.41 -4.42
N GLU A 122 21.67 2.63 -4.21
CA GLU A 122 22.54 3.39 -5.13
C GLU A 122 22.82 2.64 -6.44
N GLU A 123 22.88 1.31 -6.42
CA GLU A 123 23.15 0.46 -7.60
C GLU A 123 21.89 0.16 -8.43
N VAL A 124 20.75 0.78 -8.09
CA VAL A 124 19.46 0.47 -8.72
C VAL A 124 19.47 0.72 -10.23
N GLU A 125 20.19 1.73 -10.70
CA GLU A 125 20.31 2.07 -12.12
C GLU A 125 20.99 0.95 -12.92
N GLU A 126 22.15 0.47 -12.45
CA GLU A 126 22.87 -0.64 -13.08
C GLU A 126 22.03 -1.92 -13.08
N ARG A 127 21.31 -2.19 -11.99
CA ARG A 127 20.40 -3.35 -11.92
C ARG A 127 19.25 -3.26 -12.91
N ILE A 128 18.69 -2.07 -13.12
CA ILE A 128 17.64 -1.85 -14.11
C ILE A 128 18.20 -2.07 -15.51
N GLU A 129 19.39 -1.56 -15.82
CA GLU A 129 20.03 -1.75 -17.12
C GLU A 129 20.35 -3.23 -17.40
N GLU A 130 20.91 -3.96 -16.43
CA GLU A 130 21.13 -5.41 -16.57
C GLU A 130 19.83 -6.20 -16.78
N ALA A 131 18.79 -5.88 -16.00
CA ALA A 131 17.48 -6.52 -16.11
C ALA A 131 16.82 -6.18 -17.43
N ALA A 132 17.04 -4.94 -17.92
CA ALA A 132 16.70 -4.55 -19.27
C ALA A 132 17.44 -5.51 -20.19
N GLU A 133 18.76 -5.50 -20.29
CA GLU A 133 19.57 -6.37 -21.18
C GLU A 133 19.10 -7.83 -21.24
N LYS A 134 18.81 -8.45 -20.10
CA LYS A 134 18.33 -9.84 -19.98
C LYS A 134 16.89 -10.06 -20.50
N GLY A 135 16.08 -9.01 -20.66
CA GLY A 135 14.68 -9.11 -21.07
C GLY A 135 13.72 -9.41 -19.93
N GLU A 136 14.10 -9.07 -18.70
CA GLU A 136 13.30 -9.32 -17.51
C GLU A 136 12.40 -8.13 -17.14
N LEU A 137 12.64 -6.95 -17.71
CA LEU A 137 11.74 -5.79 -17.60
C LEU A 137 10.53 -5.96 -18.51
N ASP A 138 9.42 -6.40 -17.92
CA ASP A 138 8.14 -6.61 -18.58
C ASP A 138 7.04 -5.73 -17.96
N GLU A 139 5.87 -5.66 -18.61
CA GLU A 139 4.71 -4.89 -18.13
C GLU A 139 4.28 -5.32 -16.71
N LEU A 140 4.45 -6.59 -16.37
CA LEU A 140 4.16 -7.11 -15.03
C LEU A 140 5.01 -6.46 -13.93
N VAL A 141 6.25 -6.07 -14.26
CA VAL A 141 7.15 -5.36 -13.33
C VAL A 141 6.60 -3.97 -13.03
N LEU A 142 6.17 -3.24 -14.07
CA LEU A 142 5.53 -1.92 -13.91
C LEU A 142 4.25 -2.03 -13.07
N MET A 143 3.42 -3.04 -13.34
CA MET A 143 2.17 -3.28 -12.60
C MET A 143 2.43 -3.50 -11.10
N ILE A 144 3.49 -4.25 -10.75
CA ILE A 144 3.87 -4.50 -9.35
C ILE A 144 4.40 -3.22 -8.69
N ILE A 145 5.20 -2.42 -9.39
CA ILE A 145 5.67 -1.12 -8.87
C ILE A 145 4.47 -0.20 -8.65
N TRP A 146 3.54 -0.16 -9.60
CA TRP A 146 2.33 0.65 -9.51
C TRP A 146 1.44 0.25 -8.33
N ASN A 147 1.25 -1.06 -8.09
CA ASN A 147 0.52 -1.52 -6.91
C ASN A 147 1.19 -1.11 -5.59
N ARG A 148 2.53 -1.15 -5.52
CA ARG A 148 3.25 -0.64 -4.33
C ARG A 148 3.10 0.87 -4.19
N LEU A 149 3.06 1.61 -5.30
CA LEU A 149 2.86 3.05 -5.32
C LEU A 149 1.45 3.43 -4.83
N ASP A 150 0.41 2.71 -5.25
CA ASP A 150 -0.97 2.91 -4.79
C ASP A 150 -1.10 2.64 -3.28
N LEU A 151 -0.43 1.61 -2.75
CA LEU A 151 -0.38 1.36 -1.30
C LEU A 151 0.31 2.51 -0.56
N ALA A 152 1.49 2.93 -1.02
CA ALA A 152 2.24 4.04 -0.40
C ALA A 152 1.45 5.36 -0.41
N ARG A 153 0.64 5.62 -1.46
CA ARG A 153 -0.26 6.78 -1.52
C ARG A 153 -1.34 6.75 -0.46
N ARG A 154 -1.90 5.58 -0.17
CA ARG A 154 -2.95 5.41 0.84
C ARG A 154 -2.43 5.47 2.27
N ASP A 155 -1.19 5.04 2.46
CA ASP A 155 -0.49 5.11 3.73
C ASP A 155 0.19 6.49 3.96
N ASP A 156 0.00 7.44 3.03
CA ASP A 156 0.60 8.79 3.04
C ASP A 156 2.15 8.81 3.17
N GLU A 157 2.81 7.75 2.67
CA GLU A 157 4.25 7.56 2.80
C GLU A 157 5.04 8.31 1.72
N LYS A 158 5.20 9.63 1.91
CA LYS A 158 5.78 10.56 0.91
C LYS A 158 7.14 10.12 0.33
N ASP A 159 8.01 9.57 1.16
CA ASP A 159 9.35 9.14 0.71
C ASP A 159 9.27 7.89 -0.18
N ALA A 160 8.40 6.93 0.17
CA ALA A 160 8.12 5.76 -0.66
C ALA A 160 7.44 6.14 -1.97
N ILE A 161 6.49 7.09 -1.93
CA ILE A 161 5.83 7.59 -3.15
C ILE A 161 6.86 8.15 -4.13
N ARG A 162 7.80 8.99 -3.66
CA ARG A 162 8.84 9.57 -4.54
C ARG A 162 9.78 8.51 -5.10
N SER A 163 10.29 7.60 -4.25
CA SER A 163 11.25 6.58 -4.70
C SER A 163 10.61 5.59 -5.68
N LEU A 164 9.35 5.18 -5.44
CA LEU A 164 8.61 4.30 -6.34
C LEU A 164 8.22 4.99 -7.65
N ASP A 165 7.89 6.28 -7.65
CA ASP A 165 7.60 7.04 -8.89
C ASP A 165 8.84 7.16 -9.79
N LEU A 166 10.01 7.43 -9.19
CA LEU A 166 11.29 7.46 -9.91
C LEU A 166 11.61 6.08 -10.51
N LEU A 167 11.45 5.02 -9.71
CA LEU A 167 11.66 3.65 -10.15
C LEU A 167 10.71 3.28 -11.30
N TYR A 168 9.42 3.61 -11.18
CA TYR A 168 8.41 3.37 -12.22
C TYR A 168 8.84 4.01 -13.55
N ARG A 169 9.13 5.32 -13.54
CA ARG A 169 9.52 6.04 -14.77
C ARG A 169 10.80 5.50 -15.39
N ARG A 170 11.78 5.15 -14.56
CA ARG A 170 13.06 4.64 -15.04
C ARG A 170 12.88 3.28 -15.74
N VAL A 171 12.11 2.38 -15.13
CA VAL A 171 11.78 1.05 -15.69
C VAL A 171 10.94 1.20 -16.96
N GLU A 172 9.93 2.08 -16.94
CA GLU A 172 9.08 2.36 -18.10
C GLU A 172 9.91 2.86 -19.29
N THR A 173 10.88 3.74 -19.01
CA THR A 173 11.78 4.26 -20.04
C THR A 173 12.65 3.16 -20.65
N GLU A 174 13.18 2.21 -19.86
CA GLU A 174 13.93 1.07 -20.41
C GLU A 174 13.07 0.16 -21.29
N ILE A 175 11.84 -0.10 -20.87
CA ILE A 175 10.88 -0.88 -21.68
C ILE A 175 10.63 -0.18 -23.02
N LEU A 176 10.38 1.13 -23.00
CA LEU A 176 10.15 1.94 -24.21
C LEU A 176 11.39 2.00 -25.11
N LYS A 177 12.60 2.15 -24.54
CA LYS A 177 13.87 2.11 -25.32
C LYS A 177 14.02 0.81 -26.09
N ARG A 178 13.61 -0.32 -25.50
CA ARG A 178 13.65 -1.64 -26.16
C ARG A 178 12.62 -1.79 -27.26
N GLN A 179 11.40 -1.33 -27.00
CA GLN A 179 10.31 -1.36 -27.97
C GLN A 179 10.45 -0.31 -29.08
N ALA A 180 11.38 0.65 -28.94
CA ALA A 180 11.60 1.70 -29.92
C ALA A 180 11.87 1.16 -31.33
N SER A 181 11.29 1.84 -32.32
CA SER A 181 11.47 1.51 -33.73
C SER A 181 12.94 1.63 -34.14
N PRO A 182 13.41 0.90 -35.17
CA PRO A 182 14.78 1.01 -35.65
C PRO A 182 15.17 2.47 -35.99
N ALA A 183 14.24 3.26 -36.54
CA ALA A 183 14.47 4.67 -36.84
C ALA A 183 14.71 5.52 -35.57
N MET A 184 13.94 5.26 -34.51
CA MET A 184 14.06 5.97 -33.24
C MET A 184 15.37 5.59 -32.52
N LYS A 185 15.75 4.31 -32.56
CA LYS A 185 17.03 3.83 -32.05
C LYS A 185 18.20 4.48 -32.77
N LEU A 186 18.16 4.50 -34.10
CA LEU A 186 19.16 5.21 -34.90
C LEU A 186 19.23 6.70 -34.53
N LEU A 187 18.10 7.38 -34.38
CA LEU A 187 18.10 8.79 -34.00
C LEU A 187 18.78 9.01 -32.63
N ASN A 188 18.42 8.21 -31.63
CA ASN A 188 19.02 8.27 -30.30
C ASN A 188 20.54 8.04 -30.36
N ASP A 189 20.98 7.07 -31.15
CA ASP A 189 22.38 6.76 -31.40
C ASP A 189 23.14 7.91 -32.07
N LEU A 190 22.54 8.55 -33.08
CA LEU A 190 23.13 9.68 -33.79
C LEU A 190 23.29 10.91 -32.89
N LEU A 191 22.30 11.17 -32.03
CA LEU A 191 22.36 12.27 -31.05
C LEU A 191 23.45 12.04 -30.01
N ASN A 192 23.62 10.81 -29.53
CA ASN A 192 24.65 10.47 -28.55
C ASN A 192 26.08 10.45 -29.11
N MET A 193 26.24 10.31 -30.43
CA MET A 193 27.56 10.31 -31.10
C MET A 193 28.08 11.71 -31.46
N HIS A 194 27.26 12.75 -31.42
CA HIS A 194 27.66 14.06 -31.90
C HIS A 194 28.41 14.84 -30.81
N ASP A 195 29.73 14.67 -30.77
CA ASP A 195 30.64 15.33 -29.81
C ASP A 195 30.91 16.81 -30.13
N GLY A 196 30.31 17.37 -31.18
CA GLY A 196 30.45 18.78 -31.57
C GLY A 196 31.74 19.14 -32.32
N PHE A 197 32.61 18.16 -32.59
CA PHE A 197 33.86 18.33 -33.33
C PHE A 197 34.02 17.21 -34.37
N GLY A 198 34.54 17.53 -35.56
CA GLY A 198 34.94 16.52 -36.56
C GLY A 198 33.80 15.96 -37.43
N ASP A 199 33.06 16.85 -38.09
CA ASP A 199 31.89 16.53 -38.93
C ASP A 199 32.11 15.39 -39.94
N ASP A 200 33.30 15.29 -40.54
CA ASP A 200 33.62 14.26 -41.54
C ASP A 200 33.74 12.84 -40.94
N ALA A 201 34.29 12.72 -39.73
CA ALA A 201 34.38 11.45 -39.02
C ALA A 201 32.98 11.03 -38.54
N TRP A 202 32.25 11.98 -37.95
CA TRP A 202 30.87 11.80 -37.53
C TRP A 202 29.95 11.37 -38.69
N LEU A 203 30.05 12.00 -39.86
CA LEU A 203 29.29 11.63 -41.07
C LEU A 203 29.59 10.22 -41.58
N LYS A 204 30.81 9.70 -41.39
CA LYS A 204 31.15 8.31 -41.73
C LYS A 204 30.51 7.34 -40.75
N ASP A 205 30.54 7.63 -39.46
CA ASP A 205 29.93 6.80 -38.41
C ASP A 205 28.39 6.82 -38.50
N CYS A 206 27.79 7.96 -38.84
CA CYS A 206 26.37 8.08 -39.15
C CYS A 206 25.97 7.14 -40.29
N ARG A 207 26.71 7.17 -41.41
CA ARG A 207 26.44 6.29 -42.57
C ARG A 207 26.61 4.81 -42.23
N LYS A 208 27.58 4.48 -41.38
CA LYS A 208 27.79 3.12 -40.88
C LYS A 208 26.59 2.64 -40.05
N ARG A 209 26.18 3.39 -39.03
CA ARG A 209 25.03 3.03 -38.18
C ARG A 209 23.72 2.94 -38.98
N MET A 210 23.50 3.85 -39.92
CA MET A 210 22.34 3.75 -40.83
C MET A 210 22.30 2.42 -41.60
N ALA A 211 23.45 1.96 -42.11
CA ALA A 211 23.54 0.71 -42.86
C ALA A 211 23.33 -0.53 -41.97
N GLU A 212 23.73 -0.45 -40.70
CA GLU A 212 23.53 -1.49 -39.69
C GLU A 212 22.07 -1.57 -39.24
N THR A 213 21.42 -0.44 -38.97
CA THR A 213 20.02 -0.39 -38.52
C THR A 213 19.03 -0.74 -39.63
N PHE A 214 19.32 -0.37 -40.88
CA PHE A 214 18.47 -0.63 -42.05
C PHE A 214 19.21 -1.47 -43.11
N PRO A 215 19.40 -2.78 -42.88
CA PRO A 215 20.06 -3.63 -43.86
C PRO A 215 19.21 -3.73 -45.13
N ARG A 216 19.80 -3.44 -46.29
CA ARG A 216 19.14 -3.44 -47.61
C ARG A 216 18.49 -4.77 -48.05
N LYS A 217 18.63 -5.85 -47.28
CA LYS A 217 18.14 -7.21 -47.60
C LYS A 217 16.63 -7.40 -47.43
N THR A 218 15.91 -6.46 -46.81
CA THR A 218 14.47 -6.61 -46.52
C THR A 218 13.52 -6.42 -47.71
N LEU A 219 14.02 -6.14 -48.93
CA LEU A 219 13.20 -6.02 -50.14
C LEU A 219 13.24 -7.22 -51.10
N GLN A 220 13.95 -8.31 -50.77
CA GLN A 220 14.07 -9.45 -51.69
C GLN A 220 13.28 -10.72 -51.31
N HIS A 221 12.69 -10.80 -50.11
CA HIS A 221 11.93 -11.99 -49.69
C HIS A 221 10.41 -11.85 -49.80
N SER A 222 9.86 -10.66 -50.09
CA SER A 222 8.42 -10.46 -50.29
C SER A 222 7.93 -10.65 -51.73
N ASN A 223 8.83 -10.70 -52.72
CA ASN A 223 8.47 -10.87 -54.13
C ASN A 223 8.75 -12.27 -54.71
N ALA A 224 9.38 -13.17 -53.94
CA ALA A 224 9.76 -14.50 -54.43
C ALA A 224 8.63 -15.56 -54.32
N THR A 225 7.52 -15.26 -53.64
CA THR A 225 6.42 -16.22 -53.44
C THR A 225 5.16 -15.88 -54.25
N ARG A 226 5.18 -14.82 -55.07
CA ARG A 226 3.99 -14.37 -55.84
C ARG A 226 3.95 -14.81 -57.31
N PHE A 227 4.92 -15.60 -57.76
CA PHE A 227 4.96 -16.18 -59.11
C PHE A 227 5.32 -17.67 -59.08
N ARG A 228 4.51 -18.47 -58.39
CA ARG A 228 4.34 -19.90 -58.69
C ARG A 228 2.93 -20.30 -58.29
N HIS A 229 1.97 -20.09 -59.18
CA HIS A 229 0.80 -20.95 -59.42
C HIS A 229 0.13 -20.50 -60.71
#